data_AF-A0A1M6ZP62-F1
#
_entry.id   AF-A0A1M6ZP62-F1
#
_cell.length_a   1.000
_cell.length_b   1.000
_cell.length_c   1.000
_cell.angle_alpha   90.00
_cell.angle_beta   90.00
_cell.angle_gamma   90.00
#
_symmetry.space_group_name_H-M   'P 1'
#
loop_
_entity.id
_entity.type
_entity.pdbx_description
1 polymer ?
#
loop_
_entity_poly.entity_id
_entity_poly.type
_entity_poly.pdbx_seq_one_letter_code
_entity_poly.pdbx_strand_id
1 'polypeptide(L)'
;YVDPHTRKRWQLLTNNMELKDSEVIEIYRRRWQIESLYKQLKQNFPLHFFYGESANAIETQIWVVMIANLLVKLVKAQVNRVWSFSNLVSLLRHSLGYYYDLVPFLENPERVAASSFVGGRSPPGQLQLNLV
;
A
#
# COMPACT_ATOMS: atom_id res chain seq x y z
N TYR A 1 -18.55 -22.50 16.49
CA TYR A 1 -17.93 -21.42 17.30
C TYR A 1 -18.96 -20.37 17.65
N VAL A 2 -19.02 -19.89 18.90
CA VAL A 2 -19.86 -18.74 19.30
C VAL A 2 -18.93 -17.55 19.45
N ASP A 3 -19.15 -16.50 18.65
CA ASP A 3 -18.30 -15.31 18.72
C ASP A 3 -18.60 -14.53 20.02
N PRO A 4 -17.60 -14.22 20.87
CA PRO A 4 -17.81 -13.56 22.16
C PRO A 4 -18.40 -12.15 22.08
N HIS A 5 -18.16 -11.42 20.97
CA HIS A 5 -18.57 -10.04 20.82
C HIS A 5 -19.97 -9.91 20.22
N THR A 6 -20.29 -10.77 19.25
CA THR A 6 -21.57 -10.71 18.53
C THR A 6 -22.59 -11.71 19.05
N ARG A 7 -22.18 -12.66 19.92
CA ARG A 7 -22.96 -13.81 20.39
C ARG A 7 -23.58 -14.66 19.27
N LYS A 8 -23.11 -14.49 18.02
CA LYS A 8 -23.59 -15.25 16.86
C LYS A 8 -22.87 -16.59 16.81
N ARG A 9 -23.62 -17.63 16.43
CA ARG A 9 -23.08 -18.98 16.22
C ARG A 9 -22.66 -19.12 14.76
N TRP A 10 -21.40 -19.46 14.55
CA TRP A 10 -20.81 -19.74 13.24
C TRP A 10 -20.49 -21.23 13.14
N GLN A 11 -20.93 -21.85 12.06
CA GLN A 11 -20.52 -23.19 11.65
C GLN A 11 -19.44 -23.04 10.58
N LEU A 12 -18.31 -23.71 10.78
CA LEU A 12 -17.15 -23.65 9.91
C LEU A 12 -16.87 -25.06 9.42
N LEU A 13 -16.61 -25.19 8.12
CA LEU A 13 -16.21 -26.44 7.49
C LEU A 13 -14.80 -26.24 6.92
N THR A 14 -13.88 -27.15 7.23
CA THR A 14 -12.50 -27.14 6.74
C THR A 14 -12.15 -28.53 6.22
N ASN A 15 -11.35 -28.59 5.16
CA ASN A 15 -10.74 -29.83 4.68
C ASN A 15 -9.38 -30.11 5.35
N ASN A 16 -8.87 -29.14 6.12
CA ASN A 16 -7.61 -29.30 6.83
C ASN A 16 -7.89 -29.87 8.23
N MET A 17 -7.39 -31.09 8.48
CA MET A 17 -7.54 -31.85 9.73
C MET A 17 -6.32 -31.71 10.67
N GLU A 18 -5.25 -31.04 10.24
CA GLU A 18 -4.01 -30.86 11.01
C GLU A 18 -4.06 -29.61 11.90
N LEU A 19 -4.81 -28.59 11.46
CA LEU A 19 -4.97 -27.34 12.19
C LEU A 19 -5.91 -27.50 13.38
N LYS A 20 -5.58 -26.84 14.49
CA LYS A 20 -6.48 -26.78 15.65
C LYS A 20 -7.71 -25.94 15.34
N ASP A 21 -8.83 -26.24 15.98
CA ASP A 21 -10.09 -25.48 15.86
C ASP A 21 -9.89 -23.97 16.03
N SER A 22 -9.05 -23.56 16.98
CA SER A 22 -8.73 -22.14 17.24
C SER A 22 -8.04 -21.46 16.05
N GLU A 23 -7.14 -22.17 15.37
CA GLU A 23 -6.42 -21.66 14.20
C GLU A 23 -7.36 -21.54 13.00
N VAL A 24 -8.25 -22.53 12.80
CA VAL A 24 -9.28 -22.48 11.76
C VAL A 24 -10.22 -21.28 11.97
N ILE A 25 -10.62 -21.02 13.22
CA ILE A 25 -11.44 -19.86 13.56
C ILE A 25 -10.67 -18.55 13.29
N GLU A 26 -9.39 -18.48 13.64
CA GLU A 26 -8.57 -17.29 13.41
C GLU A 26 -8.40 -17.00 11.91
N ILE A 27 -8.11 -18.02 11.10
CA ILE A 27 -8.03 -17.91 9.63
C ILE A 27 -9.37 -17.42 9.08
N TYR A 28 -10.50 -17.96 9.55
CA TYR A 28 -11.81 -17.50 9.11
C TYR A 28 -12.09 -16.04 9.51
N ARG A 29 -11.62 -15.60 10.70
CA ARG A 29 -11.71 -14.18 11.09
C ARG A 29 -10.92 -13.28 10.16
N ARG A 30 -9.74 -13.71 9.69
CA ARG A 30 -8.94 -12.93 8.73
C ARG A 30 -9.63 -12.73 7.39
N ARG A 31 -10.63 -13.56 7.01
CA ARG A 31 -11.46 -13.34 5.81
C ARG A 31 -12.06 -11.93 5.75
N TRP A 32 -12.47 -11.37 6.89
CA TRP A 32 -13.08 -10.03 6.95
C TRP A 32 -12.09 -8.91 6.60
N GLN A 33 -10.78 -9.16 6.73
CA GLN A 33 -9.75 -8.21 6.32
C GLN A 33 -9.78 -7.95 4.81
N ILE A 34 -10.24 -8.92 4.01
CA ILE A 34 -10.41 -8.78 2.57
C ILE A 34 -11.51 -7.75 2.25
N GLU A 35 -12.62 -7.76 2.99
CA GLU A 35 -13.69 -6.77 2.82
C GLU A 35 -13.22 -5.36 3.17
N SER A 36 -12.44 -5.24 4.25
CA SER A 36 -11.79 -3.97 4.63
C SER A 36 -10.83 -3.49 3.54
N LEU A 37 -10.03 -4.38 2.96
CA LEU A 37 -9.15 -4.08 1.83
C LEU A 37 -9.93 -3.55 0.63
N TYR A 38 -11.00 -4.24 0.20
CA TYR A 38 -11.82 -3.80 -0.93
C TYR A 38 -12.53 -2.47 -0.65
N LYS A 39 -12.99 -2.26 0.58
CA LYS A 39 -13.57 -0.97 1.00
C LYS A 39 -12.56 0.15 0.88
N GLN A 40 -11.34 -0.04 1.39
CA GLN A 40 -10.25 0.92 1.26
C GLN A 40 -9.89 1.18 -0.20
N LEU A 41 -9.84 0.14 -1.04
CA LEU A 41 -9.52 0.26 -2.46
C LEU A 41 -10.53 1.15 -3.19
N LYS A 42 -11.83 0.94 -2.94
CA LYS A 42 -12.91 1.73 -3.54
C LYS A 42 -12.97 3.17 -3.01
N GLN A 43 -12.58 3.40 -1.76
CA GLN A 43 -12.59 4.74 -1.15
C GLN A 43 -11.38 5.58 -1.55
N ASN A 44 -10.19 4.98 -1.60
CA ASN A 44 -8.94 5.70 -1.81
C ASN A 44 -8.61 5.92 -3.30
N PHE A 45 -9.15 5.08 -4.18
CA PHE A 45 -8.93 5.20 -5.61
C PHE A 45 -10.27 5.54 -6.28
N PRO A 46 -10.33 6.60 -7.10
CA PRO A 46 -11.53 6.94 -7.86
C PRO A 46 -11.74 5.89 -8.97
N LEU A 47 -12.24 4.71 -8.59
CA LEU A 47 -12.70 3.67 -9.53
C LEU A 47 -14.04 4.05 -10.20
N HIS A 48 -14.57 5.24 -9.90
CA HIS A 48 -15.79 5.78 -10.53
C HIS A 48 -15.55 6.36 -11.92
N PHE A 49 -14.30 6.71 -12.26
CA PHE A 49 -13.93 7.21 -13.58
C PHE A 49 -12.90 6.27 -14.19
N PHE A 50 -13.33 5.49 -15.17
CA PHE A 50 -12.43 4.65 -15.96
C PHE A 50 -11.78 5.50 -17.05
N TYR A 51 -10.46 5.38 -17.20
CA TYR A 51 -9.73 6.10 -18.26
C TYR A 51 -9.95 5.49 -19.66
N GLY A 52 -10.70 4.38 -19.75
CA GLY A 52 -11.15 3.78 -20.99
C GLY A 52 -12.34 2.86 -20.76
N GLU A 53 -13.19 2.70 -21.78
CA GLU A 53 -14.42 1.89 -21.71
C GLU A 53 -14.19 0.40 -22.03
N SER A 54 -12.96 0.00 -22.41
CA SER A 54 -12.66 -1.39 -22.72
C SER A 54 -12.46 -2.23 -21.45
N ALA A 55 -12.88 -3.49 -21.49
CA ALA A 55 -12.70 -4.43 -20.37
C ALA A 55 -11.21 -4.55 -19.95
N ASN A 56 -10.30 -4.56 -20.91
CA ASN A 56 -8.85 -4.63 -20.67
C ASN A 56 -8.33 -3.37 -19.94
N ALA A 57 -8.86 -2.18 -20.26
CA ALA A 57 -8.47 -0.95 -19.59
C ALA A 57 -8.92 -0.96 -18.11
N ILE A 58 -10.14 -1.44 -17.86
CA ILE A 58 -10.68 -1.60 -16.51
C ILE A 58 -9.84 -2.62 -15.72
N GLU A 59 -9.53 -3.77 -16.32
CA GLU A 59 -8.72 -4.81 -15.69
C GLU A 59 -7.33 -4.29 -15.33
N THR A 60 -6.65 -3.62 -16.28
CA THR A 60 -5.34 -3.01 -16.05
C THR A 60 -5.39 -1.96 -14.93
N GLN A 61 -6.44 -1.13 -14.89
CA GLN A 61 -6.62 -0.13 -13.85
C GLN A 61 -6.76 -0.76 -12.47
N ILE A 62 -7.49 -1.88 -12.34
CA ILE A 62 -7.60 -2.63 -11.09
C ILE A 62 -6.23 -3.18 -10.67
N TRP A 63 -5.49 -3.80 -11.59
CA TRP A 63 -4.15 -4.32 -11.31
C TRP A 63 -3.19 -3.23 -10.82
N VAL A 64 -3.14 -2.07 -11.49
CA VAL A 64 -2.30 -0.93 -11.10
C VAL A 64 -2.67 -0.42 -9.71
N VAL A 65 -3.97 -0.28 -9.42
CA VAL A 65 -4.46 0.17 -8.11
C VAL A 65 -4.09 -0.82 -7.00
N MET A 66 -4.18 -2.12 -7.25
CA MET A 66 -3.74 -3.16 -6.30
C MET A 66 -2.23 -3.10 -6.03
N ILE A 67 -1.42 -2.95 -7.09
CA ILE A 67 0.05 -2.82 -6.98
C ILE A 67 0.41 -1.55 -6.20
N ALA A 68 -0.18 -0.41 -6.52
CA ALA A 68 0.06 0.85 -5.83
C ALA A 68 -0.27 0.75 -4.33
N ASN A 69 -1.42 0.14 -3.99
CA ASN A 69 -1.81 -0.07 -2.59
C ASN A 69 -0.83 -1.00 -1.85
N LEU A 70 -0.29 -2.03 -2.50
CA LEU A 70 0.74 -2.89 -1.92
C LEU A 70 2.03 -2.11 -1.64
N LEU A 71 2.50 -1.32 -2.60
CA LEU A 71 3.72 -0.50 -2.44
C LEU A 71 3.57 0.49 -1.29
N VAL A 72 2.43 1.18 -1.20
CA VAL A 72 2.11 2.10 -0.09
C VAL A 72 2.17 1.38 1.27
N LYS A 73 1.64 0.15 1.35
CA LYS A 73 1.71 -0.66 2.58
C LYS A 73 3.14 -1.08 2.91
N LEU A 74 3.93 -1.45 1.91
CA LEU A 74 5.34 -1.83 2.10
C LEU A 74 6.14 -0.64 2.64
N VAL A 75 5.97 0.54 2.04
CA VAL A 75 6.58 1.78 2.51
C VAL A 75 6.16 2.09 3.95
N LYS A 76 4.86 1.98 4.25
CA LYS A 76 4.36 2.17 5.62
C LYS A 76 4.97 1.18 6.61
N ALA A 77 5.24 -0.05 6.20
CA ALA A 77 5.86 -1.07 7.06
C ALA A 77 7.36 -0.80 7.33
N GLN A 78 8.04 -0.08 6.44
CA GLN A 78 9.46 0.29 6.60
C GLN A 78 9.65 1.56 7.44
N VAL A 79 8.61 2.38 7.60
CA VAL A 79 8.68 3.65 8.32
C VAL A 79 8.20 3.46 9.75
N ASN A 80 9.02 3.85 10.74
CA ASN A 80 8.67 3.74 12.16
C ASN A 80 7.59 4.73 12.61
N ARG A 81 7.41 5.82 11.86
CA ARG A 81 6.44 6.88 12.17
C ARG A 81 5.04 6.49 11.74
N VAL A 82 4.06 6.70 12.62
CA VAL A 82 2.65 6.44 12.35
C VAL A 82 2.08 7.51 11.42
N TRP A 83 2.11 7.24 10.11
CA TRP A 83 1.45 8.08 9.10
C TRP A 83 0.03 7.60 8.82
N SER A 84 -0.89 8.57 8.63
CA SER A 84 -2.19 8.28 8.03
C SER A 84 -2.01 7.90 6.56
N PHE A 85 -2.90 7.07 6.01
CA PHE A 85 -2.79 6.59 4.64
C PHE A 85 -2.79 7.75 3.63
N SER A 86 -3.72 8.70 3.77
CA SER A 86 -3.81 9.87 2.89
C SER A 86 -2.57 10.74 2.92
N ASN A 87 -1.98 10.98 4.10
CA ASN A 87 -0.75 11.76 4.21
C ASN A 87 0.42 11.05 3.52
N LEU A 88 0.55 9.74 3.70
CA LEU A 88 1.61 8.96 3.05
C LEU A 88 1.46 8.99 1.52
N VAL A 89 0.25 8.81 1.00
CA VAL A 89 -0.03 8.90 -0.45
C VAL A 89 0.28 10.29 -0.98
N SER A 90 -0.10 11.36 -0.27
CA SER A 90 0.25 12.72 -0.65
C SER A 90 1.77 12.94 -0.66
N LEU A 91 2.50 12.51 0.38
CA LEU A 91 3.96 12.63 0.43
C LEU A 91 4.63 11.84 -0.69
N LEU A 92 4.19 10.61 -0.94
CA LEU A 92 4.67 9.79 -2.05
C LEU A 92 4.46 10.51 -3.39
N ARG A 93 3.26 11.07 -3.61
CA ARG A 93 2.95 11.86 -4.80
C ARG A 93 3.90 13.04 -4.99
N HIS A 94 4.23 13.77 -3.94
CA HIS A 94 5.19 14.88 -4.02
C HIS A 94 6.62 14.39 -4.23
N SER A 95 6.98 13.24 -3.67
CA SER A 95 8.33 12.66 -3.82
C SER A 95 8.58 12.04 -5.19
N LEU A 96 7.55 11.59 -5.94
CA LEU A 96 7.72 10.95 -7.25
C LEU A 96 8.43 11.84 -8.28
N GLY A 97 8.31 13.16 -8.17
CA GLY A 97 8.96 14.11 -9.08
C GLY A 97 10.45 14.34 -8.80
N TYR A 98 10.99 13.75 -7.74
CA TYR A 98 12.34 14.05 -7.26
C TYR A 98 13.07 12.76 -6.88
N TYR A 99 14.39 12.77 -7.06
CA TYR A 99 15.24 11.64 -6.67
C TYR A 99 15.56 11.73 -5.17
N TYR A 100 14.64 11.24 -4.33
CA TYR A 100 14.82 11.17 -2.87
C TYR A 100 14.96 9.73 -2.39
N ASP A 101 15.79 9.55 -1.36
CA ASP A 101 15.71 8.34 -0.54
C ASP A 101 14.42 8.41 0.29
N LEU A 102 13.47 7.52 -0.01
CA LEU A 102 12.10 7.59 0.49
C LEU A 102 12.02 7.36 2.00
N VAL A 103 12.82 6.44 2.55
CA VAL A 103 12.72 6.07 3.97
C VAL A 103 13.18 7.23 4.88
N PRO A 104 14.37 7.84 4.68
CA PRO A 104 14.79 9.01 5.46
C PRO A 104 13.84 10.21 5.30
N PHE A 105 13.30 10.42 4.10
CA PHE A 105 12.34 11.49 3.83
C PHE A 105 11.03 11.31 4.62
N LEU A 106 10.51 10.09 4.67
CA LEU A 106 9.26 9.81 5.38
C LEU A 106 9.42 9.82 6.91
N GLU A 107 10.61 9.58 7.43
CA GLU A 107 10.86 9.74 8.87
C GLU A 107 10.97 11.22 9.26
N ASN A 108 11.73 12.02 8.49
CA ASN A 108 11.99 13.43 8.79
C ASN A 108 11.83 14.34 7.54
N PRO A 109 10.59 14.65 7.13
CA PRO A 109 10.34 15.42 5.90
C PRO A 109 10.92 16.84 5.96
N GLU A 110 10.93 17.48 7.15
CA GLU A 110 11.47 18.84 7.34
C GLU A 110 13.00 18.90 7.23
N ARG A 111 13.71 17.91 7.79
CA ARG A 111 15.18 17.85 7.71
C ARG A 111 15.65 17.58 6.30
N VAL A 112 14.98 16.67 5.60
CA VAL A 112 15.34 16.33 4.21
C VAL A 112 14.98 17.46 3.28
N ALA A 113 13.84 18.16 3.43
CA ALA A 113 13.53 19.34 2.64
C ALA A 113 14.58 20.47 2.82
N ALA A 114 15.09 20.65 4.05
CA ALA A 114 16.16 21.61 4.34
C ALA A 114 17.52 21.18 3.75
N SER A 115 17.86 19.88 3.76
CA SER A 115 19.11 19.38 3.18
C SER A 115 19.07 19.19 1.66
N SER A 116 17.88 19.03 1.07
CA SER A 116 17.67 18.83 -0.38
C SER A 116 17.97 20.08 -1.20
N PHE A 117 17.94 21.27 -0.58
CA PHE A 117 18.46 22.49 -1.22
C PHE A 117 19.99 22.54 -1.30
N VAL A 118 20.70 21.74 -0.50
CA VAL A 118 22.18 21.83 -0.38
C VAL A 118 22.90 20.62 -1.00
N GLY A 119 22.19 19.56 -1.39
CA GLY A 119 22.87 18.40 -1.97
C GLY A 119 21.92 17.49 -2.71
N GLY A 120 21.60 17.84 -3.96
CA GLY A 120 21.14 16.86 -4.92
C GLY A 120 22.22 15.78 -5.04
N ARG A 121 21.97 14.58 -4.51
CA ARG A 121 22.72 13.41 -4.95
C ARG A 121 22.48 13.31 -6.45
N SER A 122 23.53 13.57 -7.23
CA SER A 122 23.49 13.48 -8.68
C SER A 122 22.90 12.13 -9.08
N PRO A 123 22.05 12.07 -10.13
CA PRO A 123 21.48 10.81 -10.59
C PRO A 123 22.62 9.80 -10.84
N PRO A 124 22.47 8.54 -10.40
CA PRO A 124 23.51 7.54 -10.64
C PRO A 124 23.64 7.32 -12.15
N GLY A 125 24.77 7.78 -12.69
CA GLY A 125 25.13 7.61 -14.10
C GLY A 125 24.61 8.68 -15.05
N GLN A 126 25.05 9.94 -14.90
CA GLN A 126 25.30 10.72 -16.12
C GLN A 126 26.55 10.12 -16.78
N LEU A 127 26.34 9.26 -17.77
CA LEU A 127 27.39 8.94 -18.74
C LEU A 127 27.88 10.27 -19.30
N GLN A 128 29.12 10.65 -18.99
CA GLN A 128 29.80 11.74 -19.66
C GLN A 128 29.91 11.36 -21.13
N LEU A 129 28.95 11.81 -21.94
CA LEU A 129 29.11 11.87 -23.38
C LEU A 129 30.18 12.93 -23.64
N ASN A 130 31.44 12.48 -23.62
CA ASN A 130 32.56 13.23 -24.16
C ASN A 130 32.29 13.36 -25.66
N LEU A 131 31.68 14.48 -26.06
CA LEU A 131 31.73 14.95 -27.44
C LEU A 131 33.19 15.30 -27.73
N VAL A 132 33.80 14.45 -28.56
CA VAL A 132 35.11 14.65 -29.20
C VAL A 132 35.05 15.87 -30.10
#